data_AF-A0A924G752-F1
#
_entry.id   AF-A0A924G752-F1
#
_cell.length_a   1.000
_cell.length_b   1.000
_cell.length_c   1.000
_cell.angle_alpha   90.00
_cell.angle_beta   90.00
_cell.angle_gamma   90.00
#
_symmetry.space_group_name_H-M   'P 1'
#
loop_
_entity.id
_entity.type
_entity.pdbx_description
1 polymer ?
#
loop_
_entity_poly.entity_id
_entity_poly.type
_entity_poly.pdbx_seq_one_letter_code
_entity_poly.pdbx_strand_id
1 'polypeptide(L)'
;MQGRPHSIAQLREVTQPPEVRLRANAEHWTASLYLRDLSPYLTWLLLKTSISANGVTGLMILVGWSTAAALLVPGIGGAALALVLGQLQMLVDCCDGEVARWRN
;
A
#
# COMPACT_ATOMS: atom_id res chain seq x y z
N MET A 1 6.97 -10.37 -18.77
CA MET A 1 5.82 -9.60 -18.23
C MET A 1 4.74 -10.60 -17.84
N GLN A 2 4.57 -10.88 -16.55
CA GLN A 2 3.45 -11.69 -16.08
C GLN A 2 2.14 -10.95 -16.35
N GLY A 3 1.11 -11.70 -16.78
CA GLY A 3 -0.22 -11.17 -17.04
C GLY A 3 -0.91 -10.63 -15.78
N ARG A 4 -2.16 -10.19 -15.90
CA ARG A 4 -2.95 -9.78 -14.73
C ARG A 4 -3.16 -10.98 -13.79
N PRO A 5 -3.07 -10.80 -12.46
CA PRO A 5 -3.33 -11.88 -11.51
C PRO A 5 -4.76 -12.41 -11.67
N HIS A 6 -4.89 -13.74 -11.76
CA HIS A 6 -6.19 -14.40 -11.93
C HIS A 6 -6.93 -14.58 -10.60
N SER A 7 -6.22 -14.55 -9.47
CA SER A 7 -6.80 -14.58 -8.13
C SER A 7 -5.94 -13.84 -7.11
N ILE A 8 -6.55 -13.42 -5.99
CA ILE A 8 -5.83 -12.83 -4.85
C ILE A 8 -4.88 -13.85 -4.21
N ALA A 9 -5.22 -15.14 -4.20
CA ALA A 9 -4.35 -16.18 -3.65
C ALA A 9 -3.03 -16.28 -4.43
N GLN A 10 -3.10 -16.28 -5.76
CA GLN A 10 -1.92 -16.25 -6.63
C GLN A 10 -1.09 -14.99 -6.41
N LEU A 11 -1.74 -13.83 -6.28
CA LEU A 11 -1.05 -12.57 -6.01
C LEU A 11 -0.29 -12.65 -4.69
N ARG A 12 -0.94 -13.12 -3.61
CA ARG A 12 -0.32 -13.28 -2.29
C ARG A 12 0.88 -14.24 -2.31
N GLU A 13 0.80 -15.33 -3.06
CA GLU A 13 1.89 -16.30 -3.16
C GLU A 13 3.16 -15.69 -3.77
N VAL A 14 3.00 -14.87 -4.82
CA VAL A 14 4.11 -14.20 -5.50
C VAL A 14 4.61 -12.98 -4.72
N THR A 15 3.70 -12.17 -4.19
CA THR A 15 4.04 -10.86 -3.62
C THR A 15 4.27 -10.89 -2.11
N GLN A 16 3.87 -11.95 -1.40
CA GLN A 16 4.05 -12.08 0.05
C GLN A 16 4.70 -13.41 0.45
N PRO A 17 5.91 -13.73 -0.04
CA PRO A 17 6.60 -14.95 0.35
C PRO A 17 6.88 -14.98 1.87
N PRO A 18 7.02 -16.18 2.47
CA PRO A 18 7.18 -16.34 3.91
C PRO A 18 8.33 -15.52 4.48
N GLU A 19 9.43 -15.35 3.72
CA GLU A 19 10.59 -14.56 4.17
C GLU A 19 10.25 -13.08 4.37
N VAL A 20 9.32 -12.53 3.59
CA VAL A 20 8.86 -11.13 3.70
C VAL A 20 7.85 -11.00 4.85
N ARG A 21 6.98 -11.99 5.03
CA ARG A 21 6.00 -12.01 6.13
C ARG A 21 6.66 -12.18 7.50
N LEU A 22 7.71 -12.99 7.61
CA LEU A 22 8.43 -13.28 8.85
C LEU A 22 9.39 -12.18 9.30
N ARG A 23 9.65 -11.16 8.47
CA ARG A 23 10.41 -9.94 8.83
C ARG A 23 9.65 -9.00 9.78
N ALA A 24 8.89 -9.55 10.72
CA ALA A 24 8.15 -8.80 11.72
C ALA A 24 9.09 -8.29 12.82
N ASN A 25 9.91 -7.30 12.48
CA ASN A 25 10.59 -6.48 13.49
C ASN A 25 9.52 -5.65 14.21
N ALA A 26 9.61 -5.55 15.54
CA ALA A 26 8.61 -4.99 16.45
C ALA A 26 8.09 -3.57 16.09
N GLU A 27 8.79 -2.84 15.23
CA GLU A 27 8.42 -1.50 14.73
C GLU A 27 7.26 -1.49 13.70
N HIS A 28 6.91 -2.64 13.12
CA HIS A 28 5.95 -2.74 11.99
C HIS A 28 4.62 -3.42 12.34
N TRP A 29 4.20 -3.35 13.60
CA TRP A 29 3.00 -4.03 14.11
C TRP A 29 1.71 -3.67 13.37
N THR A 30 1.54 -2.43 12.91
CA THR A 30 0.40 -2.02 12.07
C THR A 30 0.45 -2.68 10.68
N ALA A 31 1.65 -2.79 10.10
CA ALA A 31 1.87 -3.45 8.82
C ALA A 31 1.49 -4.95 8.88
N SER A 32 1.78 -5.63 9.99
CA SER A 32 1.47 -7.04 10.20
C SER A 32 0.02 -7.33 10.63
N LEU A 33 -0.69 -6.37 11.24
CA LEU A 33 -2.05 -6.58 11.77
C LEU A 33 -3.17 -6.57 10.73
N TYR A 34 -3.14 -5.64 9.77
CA TYR A 34 -4.21 -5.52 8.75
C TYR A 34 -3.70 -5.07 7.39
N LEU A 35 -2.64 -4.26 7.37
CA LEU A 35 -2.07 -3.68 6.16
C LEU A 35 -1.62 -4.76 5.15
N ARG A 36 -1.00 -5.86 5.60
CA ARG A 36 -0.63 -7.00 4.73
C ARG A 36 -1.79 -7.88 4.28
N ASP A 37 -2.93 -7.84 4.97
CA ASP A 37 -4.14 -8.53 4.50
C ASP A 37 -4.93 -7.66 3.52
N LEU A 38 -4.84 -6.33 3.63
CA LEU A 38 -5.49 -5.35 2.75
C LEU A 38 -4.66 -5.02 1.49
N SER A 39 -3.33 -5.01 1.58
CA SER A 39 -2.44 -4.64 0.47
C SER A 39 -2.66 -5.47 -0.80
N PRO A 40 -2.89 -6.80 -0.76
CA PRO A 40 -3.09 -7.57 -1.99
C PRO A 40 -4.34 -7.15 -2.76
N TYR A 41 -5.39 -6.67 -2.07
CA TYR A 41 -6.61 -6.19 -2.73
C TYR A 41 -6.38 -4.85 -3.44
N LEU A 42 -5.64 -3.94 -2.79
CA LEU A 42 -5.29 -2.66 -3.39
C LEU A 42 -4.29 -2.87 -4.55
N THR A 43 -3.28 -3.72 -4.36
CA THR A 43 -2.37 -4.17 -5.42
C THR A 43 -3.13 -4.77 -6.60
N TRP A 44 -4.13 -5.62 -6.35
CA TRP A 44 -4.95 -6.21 -7.41
C TRP A 44 -5.75 -5.16 -8.19
N LEU A 45 -6.30 -4.15 -7.50
CA LEU A 45 -6.97 -3.02 -8.14
C LEU A 45 -5.99 -2.18 -8.98
N LEU A 46 -4.81 -1.89 -8.43
CA LEU A 46 -3.73 -1.17 -9.13
C LEU A 46 -3.26 -1.93 -10.38
N LEU A 47 -3.13 -3.25 -10.32
CA LEU A 47 -2.78 -4.10 -11.46
C LEU A 47 -3.90 -4.18 -12.52
N LYS A 48 -5.15 -3.89 -12.14
CA LYS A 48 -6.24 -3.74 -13.11
C LYS A 48 -6.20 -2.41 -13.83
N THR A 49 -5.79 -1.35 -13.15
CA THR A 49 -5.59 -0.03 -13.77
C THR A 49 -4.37 -0.03 -14.69
N SER A 50 -4.38 0.81 -15.73
CA SER A 50 -3.22 1.03 -16.63
C SER A 50 -2.13 1.88 -15.99
N ILE A 51 -2.12 2.01 -14.66
CA ILE A 51 -1.19 2.85 -13.92
C ILE A 51 0.21 2.20 -13.99
N SER A 52 1.18 2.97 -14.49
CA SER A 52 2.59 2.58 -14.50
C SER A 52 3.15 2.63 -13.07
N ALA A 53 4.29 1.99 -12.80
CA ALA A 53 4.93 2.08 -11.48
C ALA A 53 5.15 3.55 -11.05
N ASN A 54 5.56 4.40 -11.98
CA ASN A 54 5.70 5.85 -11.76
C ASN A 54 4.37 6.55 -11.39
N GLY A 55 3.23 6.04 -11.88
CA GLY A 55 1.92 6.55 -11.49
C GLY A 55 1.51 6.15 -10.07
N VAL A 56 1.96 5.00 -9.57
CA VAL A 56 1.79 4.60 -8.17
C VAL A 56 2.65 5.48 -7.26
N THR A 57 3.89 5.78 -7.66
CA THR A 57 4.75 6.73 -6.94
C THR A 57 4.12 8.13 -6.88
N GLY A 58 3.54 8.61 -7.98
CA GLY A 58 2.80 9.87 -8.01
C GLY A 58 1.62 9.89 -7.04
N LEU A 59 0.85 8.79 -6.97
CA LEU A 59 -0.23 8.63 -6.02
C LEU A 59 0.27 8.67 -4.56
N MET A 60 1.42 8.03 -4.28
CA MET A 60 2.05 8.07 -2.95
C MET A 60 2.40 9.51 -2.53
N ILE A 61 2.99 10.29 -3.44
CA ILE A 61 3.34 11.70 -3.20
C ILE A 61 2.08 12.53 -2.93
N LEU A 62 1.02 12.34 -3.73
CA LEU A 62 -0.25 13.05 -3.55
C LEU A 62 -0.92 12.71 -2.20
N VAL A 63 -0.88 11.43 -1.79
CA VAL A 63 -1.41 11.03 -0.48
C VAL A 63 -0.59 11.67 0.65
N GLY A 64 0.75 11.67 0.55
CA GLY A 64 1.62 12.33 1.54
C GLY A 64 1.36 13.84 1.65
N TRP A 65 1.19 14.53 0.53
CA TRP A 65 0.79 15.94 0.51
C TRP A 65 -0.60 16.17 1.09
N SER A 66 -1.54 15.27 0.83
CA SER A 66 -2.90 15.34 1.40
C SER A 66 -2.87 15.15 2.92
N THR A 67 -2.01 14.28 3.45
CA THR A 67 -1.78 14.12 4.89
C THR A 67 -1.28 15.43 5.51
N ALA A 68 -0.29 16.08 4.88
CA ALA A 68 0.23 17.36 5.34
C ALA A 68 -0.84 18.47 5.27
N ALA A 69 -1.63 18.51 4.20
CA ALA A 69 -2.74 19.46 4.04
C ALA A 69 -3.85 19.24 5.09
N ALA A 70 -4.13 17.99 5.46
CA ALA A 70 -5.09 17.66 6.50
C ALA A 70 -4.69 18.23 7.88
N LEU A 71 -3.39 18.29 8.18
CA LEU A 71 -2.88 18.88 9.41
C LEU A 71 -3.01 20.42 9.46
N LEU A 72 -3.24 21.08 8.32
CA LEU A 72 -3.53 22.51 8.28
C LEU A 72 -4.99 22.81 8.69
N VAL A 73 -5.87 21.81 8.71
CA VAL A 73 -7.25 21.97 9.17
C VAL A 73 -7.26 21.94 10.70
N PRO A 74 -7.60 23.05 11.38
CA PRO A 74 -7.60 23.09 12.83
C PRO A 74 -8.71 22.20 13.42
N GLY A 75 -8.37 21.50 14.50
CA GLY A 75 -9.30 20.65 15.26
C GLY A 75 -9.11 19.15 15.02
N ILE A 76 -9.94 18.36 15.70
CA ILE A 76 -9.85 16.89 15.72
C ILE A 76 -10.09 16.28 14.33
N GLY A 77 -10.90 16.95 13.49
CA GLY A 77 -11.18 16.49 12.12
C GLY A 77 -9.94 16.43 11.23
N GLY A 78 -9.06 17.45 11.30
CA GLY A 78 -7.79 17.47 10.56
C GLY A 78 -6.82 16.40 11.04
N ALA A 79 -6.69 16.22 12.35
CA ALA A 79 -5.87 15.17 12.95
C ALA A 79 -6.37 13.76 12.59
N ALA A 80 -7.69 13.53 12.62
CA ALA A 80 -8.29 12.25 12.24
C ALA A 80 -8.07 11.96 10.74
N LEU A 81 -8.24 12.97 9.88
CA LEU A 81 -7.98 12.83 8.45
C LEU A 81 -6.50 12.54 8.16
N ALA A 82 -5.58 13.24 8.85
CA ALA A 82 -4.15 13.00 8.73
C ALA A 82 -3.77 11.57 9.20
N LEU A 83 -4.40 11.07 10.27
CA LEU A 83 -4.23 9.67 10.68
C LEU A 83 -4.67 8.70 9.59
N VAL A 84 -5.87 8.88 9.02
CA VAL A 84 -6.38 8.02 7.95
C VAL A 84 -5.49 8.06 6.71
N LEU A 85 -5.07 9.25 6.29
CA LEU A 85 -4.21 9.41 5.11
C LEU A 85 -2.78 8.88 5.35
N GLY A 86 -2.26 9.00 6.57
CA GLY A 86 -0.99 8.37 6.97
C GLY A 86 -1.08 6.84 6.90
N GLN A 87 -2.18 6.25 7.38
CA GLN A 87 -2.41 4.81 7.23
C GLN A 87 -2.53 4.39 5.76
N LEU A 88 -3.19 5.21 4.93
CA LEU A 88 -3.29 4.96 3.49
C LEU A 88 -1.91 5.02 2.81
N GLN A 89 -1.04 5.95 3.21
CA GLN A 89 0.32 6.05 2.67
C GLN A 89 1.15 4.81 2.98
N MET A 90 1.06 4.27 4.21
CA MET A 90 1.71 3.00 4.58
C MET A 90 1.17 1.81 3.77
N LEU A 91 -0.13 1.81 3.44
CA LEU A 91 -0.75 0.76 2.62
C LEU A 91 -0.24 0.82 1.18
N VAL A 92 -0.14 2.03 0.61
CA VAL A 92 0.38 2.24 -0.74
C VAL A 92 1.85 1.82 -0.82
N ASP A 93 2.66 2.09 0.19
CA ASP A 93 4.06 1.66 0.27
C ASP A 93 4.19 0.12 0.23
N CYS A 94 3.34 -0.59 0.97
CA CYS A 94 3.28 -2.06 0.90
C CYS A 94 2.90 -2.54 -0.51
N CYS A 95 1.94 -1.87 -1.16
CA CYS A 95 1.49 -2.21 -2.50
C CYS A 95 2.57 -1.96 -3.56
N ASP A 96 3.37 -0.91 -3.43
CA ASP A 96 4.46 -0.61 -4.37
C ASP A 96 5.47 -1.75 -4.43
N GLY A 97 5.90 -2.25 -3.26
CA GLY A 97 6.76 -3.42 -3.16
C GLY A 97 6.12 -4.71 -3.74
N GLU A 98 4.81 -4.91 -3.54
CA GLU A 98 4.09 -6.05 -4.12
C GLU A 98 3.98 -5.95 -5.65
N VAL A 99 3.66 -4.77 -6.19
CA VAL A 99 3.61 -4.51 -7.63
C VAL A 99 4.99 -4.71 -8.27
N ALA A 100 6.05 -4.23 -7.62
CA ALA A 100 7.42 -4.42 -8.08
C ALA A 100 7.78 -5.91 -8.17
N ARG A 101 7.42 -6.71 -7.15
CA ARG A 101 7.63 -8.17 -7.16
C ARG A 101 6.81 -8.89 -8.23
N TRP A 102 5.59 -8.42 -8.53
CA TRP A 102 4.75 -9.03 -9.56
C TRP A 102 5.21 -8.71 -11.00
N ARG A 103 5.79 -7.53 -11.22
CA ARG A 103 6.19 -7.07 -12.56
C ARG A 103 7.62 -7.48 -12.96
N ASN A 104 8.45 -7.90 -11.99
CA ASN A 104 9.81 -8.39 -12.19
C ASN A 104 9.82 -9.87 -12.60
#